data_AF-A0A941VWZ1-F1
#
_entry.id   AF-A0A941VWZ1-F1
#
_cell.length_a   1.000
_cell.length_b   1.000
_cell.length_c   1.000
_cell.angle_alpha   90.00
_cell.angle_beta   90.00
_cell.angle_gamma   90.00
#
_symmetry.space_group_name_H-M   'P 1'
#
loop_
_entity.id
_entity.type
_entity.pdbx_description
1 polymer ?
#
loop_
_entity_poly.entity_id
_entity_poly.type
_entity_poly.pdbx_seq_one_letter_code
_entity_poly.pdbx_strand_id
1 'polypeptide(L)'
;MGRSSLVHRGGPVLLRTLLAAGAILVGPARVARAQNTVGEVWPELDAYVRLSSAVRLFFMAAPVFSRDAKSLSEQQLGANVEMGVAPLAPARRARAQDADKLSYLRFRLGYYRIGTHDSSGSSLSERRLIAEVTPRVFLPLDLLVALRGRMDFRWLEEGYSWRPRVRLWIEREGPVGPVVLIPYVSAETFYDSRYDAWSRSYYQTGIAVPVSRRVVPEVYYGRQLDREPSDKTVNALGMVVTLYF
;
A
#
# COMPACT_ATOMS: atom_id res chain seq x y z
N MET A 1 -15.80 -42.21 -16.41
CA MET A 1 -14.51 -41.64 -15.98
C MET A 1 -14.76 -40.35 -15.22
N GLY A 2 -14.63 -40.41 -13.89
CA GLY A 2 -15.06 -39.36 -12.98
C GLY A 2 -14.15 -38.13 -13.01
N ARG A 3 -14.75 -36.95 -13.20
CA ARG A 3 -14.12 -35.67 -12.88
C ARG A 3 -14.05 -35.56 -11.35
N SER A 4 -12.86 -35.77 -10.79
CA SER A 4 -12.54 -35.46 -9.40
C SER A 4 -12.83 -33.98 -9.12
N SER A 5 -13.97 -33.71 -8.49
CA SER A 5 -14.28 -32.43 -7.87
C SER A 5 -13.43 -32.28 -6.61
N LEU A 6 -12.26 -31.66 -6.75
CA LEU A 6 -11.50 -31.15 -5.62
C LEU A 6 -12.28 -29.97 -5.03
N VAL A 7 -13.18 -30.30 -4.11
CA VAL A 7 -13.86 -29.34 -3.24
C VAL A 7 -12.79 -28.64 -2.39
N HIS A 8 -12.46 -27.40 -2.74
CA HIS A 8 -11.55 -26.54 -1.97
C HIS A 8 -12.16 -26.19 -0.60
N ARG A 9 -11.94 -27.05 0.40
CA ARG A 9 -12.38 -26.85 1.79
C ARG A 9 -11.55 -25.83 2.60
N GLY A 10 -10.60 -25.12 1.99
CA GLY A 10 -9.70 -24.17 2.69
C GLY A 10 -10.09 -22.68 2.60
N GLY A 11 -11.13 -22.32 1.84
CA GLY A 11 -11.52 -20.93 1.54
C GLY A 11 -11.70 -20.00 2.76
N PRO A 12 -12.59 -20.33 3.72
CA PRO A 12 -12.99 -19.39 4.77
C PRO A 12 -12.04 -19.32 5.97
N VAL A 13 -11.26 -20.36 6.26
CA VAL A 13 -10.36 -20.39 7.43
C VAL A 13 -9.18 -19.44 7.25
N LEU A 14 -8.51 -19.48 6.09
CA LEU A 14 -7.36 -18.61 5.80
C LEU A 14 -7.74 -17.14 5.61
N LEU A 15 -8.94 -16.86 5.09
CA LEU A 15 -9.48 -15.50 5.05
C LEU A 15 -9.59 -14.92 6.47
N ARG A 16 -10.15 -15.70 7.41
CA ARG A 16 -10.21 -15.30 8.82
C ARG A 16 -8.82 -15.14 9.43
N THR A 17 -7.86 -15.98 9.06
CA THR A 17 -6.47 -15.86 9.54
C THR A 17 -5.80 -14.58 9.08
N LEU A 18 -5.95 -14.17 7.82
CA LEU A 18 -5.39 -12.90 7.34
C LEU A 18 -6.05 -11.70 8.01
N LEU A 19 -7.37 -11.73 8.17
CA LEU A 19 -8.09 -10.68 8.91
C LEU A 19 -7.67 -10.62 10.38
N ALA A 20 -7.47 -11.78 11.03
CA ALA A 20 -6.97 -11.85 12.41
C ALA A 20 -5.52 -11.36 12.53
N ALA A 21 -4.64 -11.71 11.58
CA ALA A 21 -3.28 -11.20 11.53
C ALA A 21 -3.26 -9.68 11.35
N GLY A 22 -4.13 -9.14 10.49
CA GLY A 22 -4.33 -7.70 10.33
C GLY A 22 -4.77 -7.05 11.63
N ALA A 23 -5.74 -7.65 12.33
CA ALA A 23 -6.20 -7.17 13.63
C ALA A 23 -5.11 -7.20 14.71
N ILE A 24 -4.16 -8.15 14.66
CA ILE A 24 -3.01 -8.19 15.58
C ILE A 24 -2.00 -7.08 15.24
N LEU A 25 -1.66 -6.91 13.95
CA LEU A 25 -0.69 -5.90 13.50
C LEU A 25 -1.17 -4.47 13.77
N VAL A 26 -2.47 -4.26 13.66
CA VAL A 26 -3.10 -2.94 13.77
C VAL A 26 -3.76 -2.73 15.15
N GLY A 27 -3.87 -3.80 15.94
CA GLY A 27 -4.37 -3.78 17.30
C GLY A 27 -3.49 -2.95 18.23
N PRO A 28 -4.04 -2.49 19.37
CA PRO A 28 -3.26 -1.75 20.33
C PRO A 28 -2.23 -2.70 20.95
N ALA A 29 -0.98 -2.63 20.50
CA ALA A 29 0.13 -3.05 21.35
C ALA A 29 -0.02 -2.22 22.63
N ARG A 30 -0.30 -2.88 23.76
CA ARG A 30 -0.41 -2.25 25.08
C ARG A 30 0.96 -1.74 25.51
N VAL A 31 1.45 -0.71 24.85
CA VAL A 31 2.56 0.10 25.34
C VAL A 31 1.90 1.31 25.95
N ALA A 32 1.87 1.34 27.28
CA ALA A 32 1.48 2.48 28.06
C ALA A 32 2.40 3.66 27.73
N ARG A 33 2.06 4.42 26.70
CA ARG A 33 2.54 5.78 26.48
C ARG A 33 1.31 6.62 26.18
N ALA A 34 1.18 7.73 26.90
CA ALA A 34 0.15 8.73 26.66
C ALA A 34 0.30 9.27 25.23
N GLN A 35 -0.41 8.70 24.25
CA GLN A 35 -0.19 9.00 22.83
C GLN A 35 -1.22 9.99 22.30
N ASN A 36 -0.72 11.08 21.70
CA ASN A 36 -1.43 11.98 20.80
C ASN A 36 -1.93 11.17 19.58
N THR A 37 -3.11 10.57 19.74
CA THR A 37 -3.73 9.74 18.72
C THR A 37 -4.67 10.59 17.88
N VAL A 38 -4.44 10.63 16.57
CA VAL A 38 -5.21 11.44 15.62
C VAL A 38 -5.97 10.52 14.66
N GLY A 39 -7.20 10.91 14.31
CA GLY A 39 -7.99 10.22 13.29
C GLY A 39 -7.87 10.88 11.93
N GLU A 40 -7.67 10.11 10.87
CA GLU A 40 -7.56 10.62 9.49
C GLU A 40 -8.37 9.78 8.49
N VAL A 41 -8.71 10.39 7.35
CA VAL A 41 -9.36 9.72 6.21
C VAL A 41 -8.50 9.92 4.96
N TRP A 42 -8.13 8.82 4.31
CA TRP A 42 -7.15 8.79 3.22
C TRP A 42 -7.78 8.25 1.93
N PRO A 43 -8.53 9.07 1.17
CA PRO A 43 -8.93 8.71 -0.18
C PRO A 43 -7.73 8.78 -1.13
N GLU A 44 -7.65 7.84 -2.06
CA GLU A 44 -6.60 7.74 -3.06
C GLU A 44 -7.19 7.32 -4.41
N LEU A 45 -6.72 7.97 -5.47
CA LEU A 45 -7.03 7.64 -6.85
C LEU A 45 -5.75 7.24 -7.57
N ASP A 46 -5.75 6.00 -8.03
CA ASP A 46 -4.66 5.39 -8.78
C ASP A 46 -5.09 5.17 -10.23
N ALA A 47 -4.21 5.52 -11.17
CA ALA A 47 -4.44 5.28 -12.59
C ALA A 47 -3.20 4.66 -13.24
N TYR A 48 -3.40 3.49 -13.86
CA TYR A 48 -2.38 2.77 -14.60
C TYR A 48 -2.68 2.81 -16.10
N VAL A 49 -1.70 3.22 -16.89
CA VAL A 49 -1.78 3.20 -18.37
C VAL A 49 -0.75 2.21 -18.87
N ARG A 50 -1.20 1.11 -19.49
CA ARG A 50 -0.28 0.09 -20.00
C ARG A 50 0.31 0.55 -21.34
N LEU A 51 1.64 0.62 -21.41
CA LEU A 51 2.35 0.94 -22.66
C LEU A 51 2.78 -0.32 -23.40
N SER A 52 3.18 -1.36 -22.66
CA SER A 52 3.54 -2.68 -23.19
C SER A 52 3.26 -3.78 -22.16
N SER A 53 3.61 -5.03 -22.44
CA SER A 53 3.52 -6.13 -21.46
C SER A 53 4.47 -5.98 -20.28
N ALA A 54 5.52 -5.16 -20.41
CA ALA A 54 6.53 -4.95 -19.38
C ALA A 54 6.50 -3.53 -18.78
N VAL A 55 5.97 -2.53 -19.50
CA VAL A 55 6.05 -1.12 -19.10
C VAL A 55 4.67 -0.50 -18.95
N ARG A 56 4.48 0.25 -17.85
CA ARG A 56 3.26 1.03 -17.60
C ARG A 56 3.57 2.38 -16.95
N LEU A 57 2.69 3.35 -17.18
CA LEU A 57 2.67 4.60 -16.43
C LEU A 57 1.75 4.43 -15.23
N PHE A 58 2.10 5.06 -14.11
CA PHE A 58 1.30 5.09 -12.89
C PHE A 58 1.16 6.51 -12.37
N PHE A 59 -0.07 6.98 -12.28
CA PHE A 59 -0.45 8.28 -11.74
C PHE A 59 -1.24 8.08 -10.44
N MET A 60 -1.02 8.98 -9.49
CA MET A 60 -1.57 8.86 -8.15
C MET A 60 -1.98 10.23 -7.62
N ALA A 61 -3.16 10.30 -7.01
CA ALA A 61 -3.63 11.46 -6.25
C ALA A 61 -4.17 11.01 -4.90
N ALA A 62 -3.54 11.45 -3.82
CA ALA A 62 -3.84 11.01 -2.45
C ALA A 62 -3.91 12.21 -1.49
N PRO A 63 -5.09 12.84 -1.33
CA PRO A 63 -5.31 13.79 -0.25
C PRO A 63 -5.55 13.08 1.09
N VAL A 64 -5.20 13.77 2.17
CA VAL A 64 -5.36 13.33 3.55
C VAL A 64 -6.23 14.34 4.27
N PHE A 65 -7.30 13.85 4.90
CA PHE A 65 -8.20 14.67 5.68
C PHE A 65 -8.03 14.36 7.16
N SER A 66 -7.72 15.39 7.95
CA SER A 66 -7.73 15.27 9.41
C SER A 66 -9.18 15.24 9.89
N ARG A 67 -9.56 14.16 10.59
CA ARG A 67 -10.91 14.05 11.16
C ARG A 67 -11.11 15.05 12.29
N ASP A 68 -10.05 15.31 13.05
CA ASP A 68 -10.09 16.16 14.23
C ASP A 68 -10.13 17.64 13.83
N ALA A 69 -9.35 18.04 12.82
CA ALA A 69 -9.37 19.41 12.28
C ALA A 69 -10.46 19.66 11.22
N LYS A 70 -11.13 18.61 10.73
CA LYS A 70 -12.16 18.66 9.66
C LYS A 70 -11.69 19.39 8.40
N SER A 71 -10.42 19.24 8.06
CA SER A 71 -9.78 19.94 6.94
C SER A 71 -8.80 19.04 6.19
N LEU A 72 -8.44 19.45 4.98
CA LEU A 72 -7.34 18.86 4.21
C LEU A 72 -6.02 19.16 4.93
N SER A 73 -5.27 18.12 5.31
CA SER A 73 -3.98 18.27 5.99
C SER A 73 -2.79 17.96 5.07
N GLU A 74 -2.94 17.06 4.12
CA GLU A 74 -1.89 16.76 3.14
C GLU A 74 -2.51 16.47 1.76
N GLN A 75 -1.80 16.81 0.70
CA GLN A 75 -2.11 16.38 -0.66
C GLN A 75 -0.86 15.83 -1.32
N GLN A 76 -0.98 14.68 -1.96
CA GLN A 76 0.11 14.06 -2.71
C GLN A 76 -0.33 13.80 -4.14
N LEU A 77 0.47 14.26 -5.10
CA LEU A 77 0.31 13.98 -6.53
C LEU A 77 1.58 13.33 -7.05
N GLY A 78 1.45 12.26 -7.83
CA GLY A 78 2.60 11.50 -8.33
C GLY A 78 2.43 11.00 -9.75
N ALA A 79 3.54 10.92 -10.48
CA ALA A 79 3.65 10.27 -11.78
C ALA A 79 4.87 9.36 -11.79
N ASN A 80 4.71 8.17 -12.36
CA ASN A 80 5.69 7.10 -12.29
C ASN A 80 5.77 6.34 -13.62
N VAL A 81 6.95 5.80 -13.90
CA VAL A 81 7.17 4.74 -14.89
C VAL A 81 7.49 3.46 -14.14
N GLU A 82 6.85 2.38 -14.53
CA GLU A 82 7.05 1.07 -13.95
C GLU A 82 7.48 0.05 -15.01
N MET A 83 8.38 -0.82 -14.61
CA MET A 83 8.88 -1.90 -15.44
C MET A 83 8.80 -3.21 -14.68
N GLY A 84 8.07 -4.18 -15.24
CA GLY A 84 7.97 -5.54 -14.72
C GLY A 84 8.91 -6.47 -15.47
N VAL A 85 9.52 -7.40 -14.74
CA VAL A 85 10.23 -8.54 -15.34
C VAL A 85 9.30 -9.75 -15.28
N ALA A 86 9.07 -10.36 -16.46
CA ALA A 86 8.27 -11.56 -16.59
C ALA A 86 8.92 -12.74 -15.83
N PRO A 87 8.13 -13.66 -15.27
CA PRO A 87 8.68 -14.78 -14.51
C PRO A 87 9.48 -15.72 -15.41
N LEU A 88 10.61 -16.23 -14.90
CA LEU A 88 11.47 -17.20 -15.60
C LEU A 88 10.80 -18.58 -15.75
N ALA A 89 9.75 -18.86 -14.97
CA ALA A 89 8.96 -20.08 -15.06
C ALA A 89 7.47 -19.72 -15.16
N PRO A 90 6.66 -20.47 -15.93
CA PRO A 90 5.22 -20.22 -16.01
C PRO A 90 4.62 -20.36 -14.61
N ALA A 91 4.10 -19.25 -14.08
CA ALA A 91 3.41 -19.22 -12.79
C ALA A 91 2.14 -20.09 -12.92
N ARG A 92 2.27 -21.40 -12.62
CA ARG A 92 1.24 -22.44 -12.81
C ARG A 92 -0.09 -22.19 -12.09
N ARG A 93 -0.24 -21.08 -11.34
CA ARG A 93 -1.36 -20.88 -10.41
C ARG A 93 -1.87 -19.45 -10.29
N ALA A 94 -1.33 -18.50 -11.04
CA ALA A 94 -1.83 -17.15 -10.93
C ALA A 94 -3.19 -17.03 -11.63
N ARG A 95 -4.25 -17.24 -10.85
CA ARG A 95 -5.60 -16.77 -11.14
C ARG A 95 -5.73 -15.26 -10.98
N ALA A 96 -4.60 -14.56 -10.86
CA ALA A 96 -4.58 -13.12 -10.70
C ALA A 96 -5.35 -12.50 -11.85
N GLN A 97 -6.50 -11.90 -11.55
CA GLN A 97 -7.26 -11.12 -12.52
C GLN A 97 -6.43 -9.95 -13.08
N ASP A 98 -5.36 -9.58 -12.37
CA ASP A 98 -4.35 -8.63 -12.78
C ASP A 98 -3.08 -9.35 -13.27
N ALA A 99 -2.87 -9.34 -14.59
CA ALA A 99 -1.66 -9.87 -15.24
C ALA A 99 -0.37 -9.20 -14.72
N ASP A 100 -0.47 -8.01 -14.13
CA ASP A 100 0.67 -7.29 -13.57
C ASP A 100 1.21 -7.98 -12.30
N LYS A 101 0.38 -8.75 -11.59
CA LYS A 101 0.81 -9.57 -10.43
C LYS A 101 1.67 -10.77 -10.84
N LEU A 102 1.75 -11.08 -12.13
CA LEU A 102 2.60 -12.16 -12.65
C LEU A 102 4.08 -11.79 -12.70
N SER A 103 4.42 -10.49 -12.65
CA SER A 103 5.81 -10.05 -12.61
C SER A 103 6.47 -10.44 -11.28
N TYR A 104 7.55 -11.23 -11.36
CA TYR A 104 8.29 -11.65 -10.15
C TYR A 104 9.10 -10.50 -9.55
N LEU A 105 9.41 -9.49 -10.37
CA LEU A 105 10.16 -8.31 -9.97
C LEU A 105 9.60 -7.08 -10.70
N ARG A 106 9.43 -5.99 -9.97
CA ARG A 106 9.02 -4.69 -10.51
C ARG A 106 9.94 -3.59 -10.06
N PHE A 107 10.28 -2.72 -10.99
CA PHE A 107 10.97 -1.46 -10.75
C PHE A 107 10.00 -0.30 -10.97
N ARG A 108 10.15 0.75 -10.17
CA ARG A 108 9.39 1.98 -10.33
C ARG A 108 10.33 3.17 -10.13
N LEU A 109 10.25 4.13 -11.04
CA LEU A 109 10.88 5.43 -10.93
C LEU A 109 9.77 6.48 -11.05
N GLY A 110 9.72 7.46 -10.16
CA GLY A 110 8.67 8.45 -10.20
C GLY A 110 8.97 9.74 -9.49
N TYR A 111 8.11 10.73 -9.71
CA TYR A 111 8.22 12.06 -9.15
C TYR A 111 6.91 12.44 -8.46
N TYR A 112 7.03 12.96 -7.24
CA TYR A 112 5.90 13.26 -6.36
C TYR A 112 6.00 14.72 -5.91
N ARG A 113 4.85 15.39 -5.87
CA ARG A 113 4.69 16.69 -5.22
C ARG A 113 3.73 16.53 -4.05
N ILE A 114 4.13 17.04 -2.91
CA ILE A 114 3.37 16.99 -1.66
C ILE A 114 3.16 18.41 -1.18
N GLY A 115 1.94 18.69 -0.75
CA GLY A 115 1.60 19.91 -0.02
C GLY A 115 1.03 19.51 1.33
N THR A 116 1.62 20.02 2.41
CA THR A 116 1.07 19.91 3.76
C THR A 116 0.41 21.23 4.12
N HIS A 117 -0.74 21.16 4.77
CA HIS A 117 -1.52 22.31 5.22
C HIS A 117 -1.76 22.18 6.71
N ASP A 118 -1.49 23.24 7.45
CA ASP A 118 -1.77 23.33 8.88
C ASP A 118 -2.91 24.32 9.14
N SER A 119 -3.67 24.06 10.21
CA SER A 119 -4.67 24.96 10.82
C SER A 119 -4.24 26.42 11.03
N SER A 120 -2.95 26.72 11.12
CA SER A 120 -2.39 28.09 11.25
C SER A 120 -2.25 28.82 9.90
N GLY A 121 -2.53 28.15 8.77
CA GLY A 121 -2.40 28.72 7.43
C GLY A 121 -1.01 28.56 6.80
N SER A 122 -0.06 27.92 7.50
CA SER A 122 1.22 27.54 6.91
C SER A 122 1.04 26.40 5.90
N SER A 123 1.71 26.50 4.75
CA SER A 123 1.75 25.45 3.73
C SER A 123 3.19 25.09 3.44
N LEU A 124 3.52 23.81 3.59
CA LEU A 124 4.85 23.29 3.25
C LEU A 124 4.74 22.53 1.94
N SER A 125 5.67 22.79 1.01
CA SER A 125 5.76 21.99 -0.21
C SER A 125 6.99 21.10 -0.21
N GLU A 126 6.78 19.83 -0.51
CA GLU A 126 7.84 18.85 -0.66
C GLU A 126 7.82 18.26 -2.08
N ARG A 127 9.01 18.09 -2.66
CA ARG A 127 9.21 17.37 -3.93
C ARG A 127 9.99 16.11 -3.68
N ARG A 128 9.59 14.99 -4.28
CA ARG A 128 10.30 13.71 -4.14
C ARG A 128 10.60 13.06 -5.48
N LEU A 129 11.81 12.55 -5.62
CA LEU A 129 12.16 11.55 -6.62
C LEU A 129 12.16 10.18 -5.94
N ILE A 130 11.49 9.20 -6.54
CA ILE A 130 11.23 7.88 -5.96
C ILE A 130 11.89 6.82 -6.80
N ALA A 131 12.67 5.93 -6.18
CA ALA A 131 13.15 4.70 -6.78
C ALA A 131 12.67 3.51 -5.96
N GLU A 132 12.08 2.50 -6.61
CA GLU A 132 11.45 1.38 -5.93
C GLU A 132 11.74 0.05 -6.65
N VAL A 133 11.91 -0.99 -5.86
CA VAL A 133 12.04 -2.39 -6.30
C VAL A 133 11.08 -3.26 -5.49
N THR A 134 10.34 -4.14 -6.16
CA THR A 134 9.37 -5.04 -5.53
C THR A 134 9.48 -6.46 -6.08
N PRO A 135 10.29 -7.33 -5.46
CA PRO A 135 10.16 -8.78 -5.62
C PRO A 135 8.80 -9.29 -5.13
N ARG A 136 8.29 -10.33 -5.81
CA ARG A 136 7.03 -11.00 -5.52
C ARG A 136 7.20 -12.52 -5.60
N VAL A 137 6.53 -13.24 -4.72
CA VAL A 137 6.49 -14.70 -4.71
C VAL A 137 5.08 -15.20 -4.41
N PHE A 138 4.63 -16.18 -5.18
CA PHE A 138 3.40 -16.92 -4.90
C PHE A 138 3.74 -18.13 -4.01
N LEU A 139 3.18 -18.14 -2.81
CA LEU A 139 3.27 -19.24 -1.87
C LEU A 139 2.08 -20.20 -2.05
N PRO A 140 2.12 -21.40 -1.46
CA PRO A 140 0.94 -22.26 -1.35
C PRO A 140 -0.26 -21.53 -0.76
N LEU A 141 -1.48 -22.04 -1.02
CA LEU A 141 -2.75 -21.47 -0.54
C LEU A 141 -3.17 -20.15 -1.22
N ASP A 142 -2.64 -19.89 -2.41
CA ASP A 142 -2.92 -18.70 -3.23
C ASP A 142 -2.52 -17.39 -2.54
N LEU A 143 -1.46 -17.45 -1.73
CA LEU A 143 -0.87 -16.30 -1.06
C LEU A 143 0.17 -15.64 -1.96
N LEU A 144 0.02 -14.34 -2.20
CA LEU A 144 1.06 -13.52 -2.82
C LEU A 144 1.78 -12.75 -1.71
N VAL A 145 3.10 -12.89 -1.67
CA VAL A 145 3.96 -12.10 -0.80
C VAL A 145 4.81 -11.17 -1.66
N ALA A 146 4.83 -9.90 -1.29
CA ALA A 146 5.67 -8.89 -1.93
C ALA A 146 6.50 -8.16 -0.88
N LEU A 147 7.77 -7.94 -1.19
CA LEU A 147 8.66 -7.11 -0.38
C LEU A 147 9.08 -5.91 -1.21
N ARG A 148 8.61 -4.73 -0.86
CA ARG A 148 8.93 -3.49 -1.57
C ARG A 148 10.04 -2.75 -0.82
N GLY A 149 11.16 -2.51 -1.48
CA GLY A 149 12.17 -1.55 -1.06
C GLY A 149 11.99 -0.25 -1.86
N ARG A 150 11.93 0.89 -1.19
CA ARG A 150 11.75 2.20 -1.82
C ARG A 150 12.72 3.21 -1.22
N MET A 151 13.32 4.04 -2.06
CA MET A 151 14.12 5.20 -1.67
C MET A 151 13.38 6.47 -2.10
N ASP A 152 13.12 7.35 -1.13
CA ASP A 152 12.61 8.70 -1.35
C ASP A 152 13.80 9.67 -1.31
N PHE A 153 14.09 10.38 -2.40
CA PHE A 153 14.97 11.55 -2.41
C PHE A 153 14.10 12.80 -2.32
N ARG A 154 14.26 13.58 -1.26
CA ARG A 154 13.27 14.57 -0.80
C ARG A 154 13.89 15.96 -0.77
N TRP A 155 13.23 16.91 -1.42
CA TRP A 155 13.55 18.33 -1.31
C TRP A 155 12.43 18.99 -0.52
N LEU A 156 12.75 19.35 0.72
CA LEU A 156 11.92 20.12 1.63
C LEU A 156 12.36 21.59 1.61
N GLU A 157 11.57 22.45 2.23
CA GLU A 157 11.94 23.85 2.43
C GLU A 157 13.20 24.00 3.29
N GLU A 158 13.36 23.13 4.28
CA GLU A 158 14.53 23.08 5.18
C GLU A 158 15.78 22.44 4.53
N GLY A 159 15.64 21.84 3.35
CA GLY A 159 16.75 21.25 2.61
C GLY A 159 16.49 19.85 2.06
N TYR A 160 17.57 19.20 1.65
CA TYR A 160 17.55 17.86 1.08
C TYR A 160 17.57 16.79 2.17
N SER A 161 16.79 15.73 1.99
CA SER A 161 16.88 14.51 2.79
C SER A 161 16.59 13.28 1.94
N TRP A 162 16.98 12.12 2.44
CA TRP A 162 16.62 10.83 1.85
C TRP A 162 15.95 9.93 2.88
N ARG A 163 15.08 9.04 2.40
CA ARG A 163 14.32 8.13 3.27
C ARG A 163 14.14 6.78 2.58
N PRO A 164 14.84 5.73 3.03
CA PRO A 164 14.55 4.38 2.63
C PRO A 164 13.32 3.87 3.40
N ARG A 165 12.55 3.03 2.72
CA ARG A 165 11.34 2.40 3.23
C ARG A 165 11.30 0.95 2.78
N VAL A 166 10.84 0.09 3.67
CA VAL A 166 10.63 -1.32 3.34
C VAL A 166 9.23 -1.72 3.76
N ARG A 167 8.45 -2.26 2.81
CA ARG A 167 7.09 -2.75 3.04
C ARG A 167 6.99 -4.24 2.72
N LEU A 168 6.55 -5.02 3.70
CA LEU A 168 6.05 -6.36 3.49
C LEU A 168 4.55 -6.31 3.20
N TRP A 169 4.12 -6.98 2.15
CA TRP A 169 2.72 -7.08 1.73
C TRP A 169 2.35 -8.54 1.53
N ILE A 170 1.24 -8.97 2.12
CA ILE A 170 0.72 -10.33 2.00
C ILE A 170 -0.74 -10.22 1.63
N GLU A 171 -1.11 -10.82 0.50
CA GLU A 171 -2.50 -10.86 0.04
C GLU A 171 -2.90 -12.27 -0.36
N ARG A 172 -4.22 -12.47 -0.43
CA ARG A 172 -4.81 -13.69 -0.95
C ARG A 172 -5.98 -13.34 -1.84
N GLU A 173 -6.01 -13.87 -3.05
CA GLU A 173 -7.14 -13.72 -3.96
C GLU A 173 -8.06 -14.93 -3.83
N GLY A 174 -9.36 -14.71 -3.65
CA GLY A 174 -10.30 -15.82 -3.57
C GLY A 174 -11.77 -15.41 -3.77
N PRO A 175 -12.60 -16.31 -4.33
CA PRO A 175 -14.03 -16.06 -4.45
C PRO A 175 -14.71 -16.16 -3.08
N VAL A 176 -15.62 -15.23 -2.81
CA VAL A 176 -16.56 -15.25 -1.69
C VAL A 176 -17.97 -15.08 -2.26
N GLY A 177 -18.64 -16.21 -2.50
CA GLY A 177 -19.91 -16.23 -3.23
C GLY A 177 -19.73 -15.78 -4.68
N PRO A 178 -20.51 -14.79 -5.18
CA PRO A 178 -20.40 -14.31 -6.56
C PRO A 178 -19.28 -13.26 -6.78
N VAL A 179 -18.59 -12.83 -5.72
CA VAL A 179 -17.59 -11.75 -5.78
C VAL A 179 -16.19 -12.32 -5.52
N VAL A 180 -15.17 -11.75 -6.16
CA VAL A 180 -13.76 -12.00 -5.82
C VAL A 180 -13.32 -10.96 -4.80
N LEU A 181 -12.73 -11.42 -3.69
CA LEU A 181 -12.15 -10.55 -2.67
C LEU A 181 -10.64 -10.77 -2.60
N ILE A 182 -9.93 -9.69 -2.35
CA ILE A 182 -8.48 -9.68 -2.17
C ILE A 182 -8.17 -9.05 -0.81
N PRO A 183 -8.39 -9.78 0.30
CA PRO A 183 -7.88 -9.37 1.60
C PRO A 183 -6.36 -9.29 1.60
N TYR A 184 -5.82 -8.32 2.33
CA TYR A 184 -4.39 -8.20 2.52
C TYR A 184 -4.03 -7.59 3.87
N VAL A 185 -2.77 -7.79 4.24
CA VAL A 185 -2.11 -7.12 5.35
C VAL A 185 -0.75 -6.61 4.91
N SER A 186 -0.31 -5.51 5.49
CA SER A 186 1.02 -4.97 5.24
C SER A 186 1.62 -4.31 6.46
N ALA A 187 2.96 -4.30 6.49
CA ALA A 187 3.76 -3.61 7.47
C ALA A 187 4.88 -2.88 6.74
N GLU A 188 5.09 -1.61 7.07
CA GLU A 188 6.11 -0.75 6.46
C GLU A 188 6.89 0.00 7.53
N THR A 189 8.19 0.13 7.33
CA THR A 189 9.07 0.89 8.20
C THR A 189 9.84 1.94 7.40
N PHE A 190 10.17 3.05 8.05
CA PHE A 190 10.69 4.26 7.44
C PHE A 190 11.87 4.76 8.27
N TYR A 191 13.01 5.00 7.61
CA TYR A 191 14.14 5.69 8.20
C TYR A 191 14.21 7.10 7.63
N ASP A 192 14.40 8.13 8.45
CA ASP A 192 14.48 9.52 7.98
C ASP A 192 15.86 10.09 8.30
N SER A 193 16.62 10.41 7.26
CA SER A 193 17.99 10.94 7.40
C SER A 193 18.05 12.29 8.11
N ARG A 194 16.95 13.04 8.21
CA ARG A 194 16.91 14.29 9.01
C ARG A 194 17.10 14.05 10.50
N TYR A 195 16.71 12.87 10.98
CA TYR A 195 16.78 12.50 12.40
C TYR A 195 17.74 11.33 12.65
N ASP A 196 18.36 10.79 11.59
CA ASP A 196 19.20 9.59 11.64
C ASP A 196 18.52 8.42 12.39
N ALA A 197 17.22 8.21 12.14
CA ALA A 197 16.43 7.27 12.93
C ALA A 197 15.27 6.62 12.14
N TRP A 198 14.86 5.45 12.63
CA TRP A 198 13.61 4.79 12.23
C TRP A 198 12.40 5.54 12.78
N SER A 199 11.96 6.53 12.00
CA SER A 199 11.00 7.55 12.40
C SER A 199 9.54 7.10 12.33
N ARG A 200 9.21 6.10 11.51
CA ARG A 200 7.82 5.68 11.31
C ARG A 200 7.67 4.19 11.10
N SER A 201 6.60 3.64 11.67
CA SER A 201 6.08 2.31 11.34
C SER A 201 4.62 2.44 10.91
N TYR A 202 4.23 1.76 9.84
CA TYR A 202 2.88 1.82 9.29
C TYR A 202 2.36 0.41 9.05
N TYR A 203 1.16 0.14 9.55
CA TYR A 203 0.50 -1.15 9.43
C TYR A 203 -0.84 -0.94 8.75
N GLN A 204 -1.20 -1.84 7.84
CA GLN A 204 -2.43 -1.73 7.06
C GLN A 204 -3.08 -3.09 6.94
N THR A 205 -4.40 -3.12 7.03
CA THR A 205 -5.22 -4.27 6.67
C THR A 205 -6.39 -3.78 5.84
N GLY A 206 -6.68 -4.49 4.75
CA GLY A 206 -7.72 -4.03 3.83
C GLY A 206 -8.23 -5.14 2.93
N ILE A 207 -9.19 -4.77 2.09
CA ILE A 207 -9.81 -5.65 1.10
C ILE A 207 -9.96 -4.86 -0.19
N ALA A 208 -9.41 -5.39 -1.27
CA ALA A 208 -9.69 -4.93 -2.62
C ALA A 208 -10.76 -5.82 -3.28
N VAL A 209 -11.62 -5.21 -4.09
CA VAL A 209 -12.73 -5.87 -4.79
C VAL A 209 -12.64 -5.52 -6.27
N PRO A 210 -12.12 -6.41 -7.13
CA PRO A 210 -12.12 -6.16 -8.57
C PRO A 210 -13.54 -6.20 -9.14
N VAL A 211 -14.15 -5.03 -9.28
CA VAL A 211 -15.52 -4.87 -9.83
C VAL A 211 -15.52 -5.08 -11.34
N SER A 212 -14.45 -4.67 -12.02
CA SER A 212 -14.24 -4.93 -13.46
C SER A 212 -12.75 -5.04 -13.77
N ARG A 213 -12.41 -5.35 -15.03
CA ARG A 213 -11.02 -5.31 -15.51
C ARG A 213 -10.40 -3.91 -15.46
N ARG A 214 -11.19 -2.86 -15.30
CA ARG A 214 -10.75 -1.46 -15.33
C ARG A 214 -10.82 -0.76 -13.99
N VAL A 215 -11.52 -1.32 -13.01
CA VAL A 215 -11.84 -0.63 -11.75
C VAL A 215 -11.73 -1.59 -10.58
N VAL A 216 -10.86 -1.25 -9.64
CA VAL A 216 -10.64 -1.99 -8.40
C VAL A 216 -10.76 -1.01 -7.22
N PRO A 217 -11.94 -0.92 -6.58
CA PRO A 217 -12.07 -0.28 -5.29
C PRO A 217 -11.41 -1.10 -4.18
N GLU A 218 -10.90 -0.40 -3.19
CA GLU A 218 -10.27 -0.93 -1.99
C GLU A 218 -10.67 -0.09 -0.78
N VAL A 219 -10.88 -0.75 0.35
CA VAL A 219 -11.04 -0.10 1.65
C VAL A 219 -10.06 -0.72 2.63
N TYR A 220 -9.46 0.10 3.48
CA TYR A 220 -8.50 -0.36 4.47
C TYR A 220 -8.52 0.45 5.75
N TYR A 221 -8.00 -0.17 6.80
CA TYR A 221 -7.65 0.50 8.04
C TYR A 221 -6.12 0.52 8.19
N GLY A 222 -5.60 1.72 8.45
CA GLY A 222 -4.18 1.99 8.63
C GLY A 222 -3.88 2.45 10.03
N ARG A 223 -2.76 2.00 10.59
CA ARG A 223 -2.21 2.51 11.84
C ARG A 223 -0.76 2.90 11.65
N GLN A 224 -0.47 4.17 11.88
CA GLN A 224 0.86 4.75 11.80
C GLN A 224 1.36 5.10 13.21
N LEU A 225 2.60 4.76 13.48
CA LEU A 225 3.34 5.13 14.68
C LEU A 225 4.51 6.00 14.22
N ASP A 226 4.41 7.30 14.46
CA ASP A 226 5.48 8.26 14.25
C ASP A 226 6.24 8.41 15.56
N ARG A 227 7.57 8.36 15.49
CA ARG A 227 8.50 8.60 16.60
C ARG A 227 9.23 9.92 16.46
N GLU A 228 9.36 10.41 15.22
CA GLU A 228 10.06 11.67 14.89
C GLU A 228 9.21 12.53 13.95
N PRO A 229 9.22 13.87 14.10
CA PRO A 229 9.90 14.64 15.15
C PRO A 229 9.21 14.57 16.53
N SER A 230 8.05 13.92 16.62
CA SER A 230 7.34 13.70 17.88
C SER A 230 6.58 12.39 17.85
N ASP A 231 6.39 11.81 19.04
CA ASP A 231 5.58 10.62 19.23
C ASP A 231 4.10 10.93 18.90
N LYS A 232 3.63 10.43 17.76
CA LYS A 232 2.24 10.58 17.28
C LYS A 232 1.73 9.24 16.77
N THR A 233 0.48 8.92 17.10
CA THR A 233 -0.21 7.76 16.52
C THR A 233 -1.31 8.25 15.59
N VAL A 234 -1.37 7.71 14.37
CA VAL A 234 -2.46 7.99 13.43
C VAL A 234 -3.25 6.72 13.17
N ASN A 235 -4.57 6.84 13.27
CA ASN A 235 -5.50 5.82 12.81
C ASN A 235 -6.23 6.36 11.58
N ALA A 236 -6.03 5.69 10.44
CA ALA A 236 -6.55 6.13 9.17
C ALA A 236 -7.60 5.16 8.62
N LEU A 237 -8.72 5.70 8.13
CA LEU A 237 -9.63 4.97 7.25
C LEU A 237 -9.27 5.32 5.81
N GLY A 238 -8.81 4.35 5.04
CA GLY A 238 -8.37 4.54 3.67
C GLY A 238 -9.34 3.97 2.64
N MET A 239 -9.41 4.64 1.49
CA MET A 239 -10.18 4.19 0.34
C MET A 239 -9.35 4.43 -0.91
N VAL A 240 -9.10 3.38 -1.69
CA VAL A 240 -8.37 3.50 -2.97
C VAL A 240 -9.31 3.13 -4.10
N VAL A 241 -9.32 3.91 -5.17
CA VAL A 241 -9.89 3.51 -6.45
C VAL A 241 -8.76 3.37 -7.44
N THR A 242 -8.51 2.14 -7.90
CA THR A 242 -7.52 1.89 -8.94
C THR A 242 -8.20 1.74 -10.30
N LEU A 243 -7.72 2.51 -11.27
CA LEU A 243 -8.17 2.51 -12.66
C LEU A 243 -7.10 1.93 -13.59
N TYR A 244 -7.52 1.14 -14.57
CA TYR A 244 -6.65 0.54 -15.58
C TYR A 244 -7.10 0.93 -17.00
N PHE A 245 -6.13 1.39 -17.81
CA PHE A 245 -6.28 1.81 -19.20
C PHE A 245 -5.36 1.03 -20.13
#